data_AF-A0A4Q1AWI9-F1
#
_entry.id   AF-A0A4Q1AWI9-F1
#
_cell.length_a   1.000
_cell.length_b   1.000
_cell.length_c   1.000
_cell.angle_alpha   90.00
_cell.angle_beta   90.00
_cell.angle_gamma   90.00
#
_symmetry.space_group_name_H-M   'P 1'
#
loop_
_entity.id
_entity.type
_entity.pdbx_description
1 polymer ?
#
loop_
_entity_poly.entity_id
_entity_poly.type
_entity_poly.pdbx_seq_one_letter_code
_entity_poly.pdbx_strand_id
1 'polypeptide(L)'
;MHKLLIILSIFLIITNTQADGNFSKEAQKEPILLQKGSEKQWCPVCGMSIKKYYKTSHTAKLENGTQRQYCSLACLVKDKEEYGILEESIQVVDAKTEKLIQAKNAFYVIDSRIKGTMSMVSKLAFQNKNDAQDFIKKYGGKLATFEEAQKLAQESMKNDLTKIKTKKIKKVYPMGKKIFEKLCNKDIDPTQYIEINELKANIVQNGLCKTLDEEKLQAVALYLWEVKRFGDLETNENRIKVEEKEKCPVCGMFVAKYPRWAAQIYYKHGDHEHRFSFDGVKDMFKFYFNPKKWGDYPVSKDLISKILVTDYYSQNAIDATKAFYVIGSDVYGPMGHELIPFLNENDAKTFKKDHLGKKIVKFDTVKESEIYKLDE
;
A
#
# COMPACT_ATOMS: atom_id res chain seq x y z
N MET A 1 89.16 -7.40 -8.96
CA MET A 1 87.85 -7.28 -9.64
C MET A 1 87.09 -8.58 -9.45
N HIS A 2 86.11 -8.64 -8.55
CA HIS A 2 84.84 -9.36 -8.74
C HIS A 2 83.85 -8.80 -7.73
N LYS A 3 82.74 -8.27 -8.27
CA LYS A 3 81.82 -7.35 -7.63
C LYS A 3 80.90 -8.07 -6.66
N LEU A 4 80.71 -7.42 -5.51
CA LEU A 4 79.63 -7.58 -4.54
C LEU A 4 78.27 -7.46 -5.27
N LEU A 5 77.40 -8.46 -5.16
CA LEU A 5 75.98 -8.32 -5.50
C LEU A 5 75.16 -8.49 -4.21
N ILE A 6 74.86 -7.36 -3.58
CA ILE A 6 73.86 -7.25 -2.52
C ILE A 6 72.49 -7.30 -3.21
N ILE A 7 71.77 -8.41 -3.07
CA ILE A 7 70.37 -8.52 -3.48
C ILE A 7 69.54 -7.86 -2.38
N LEU A 8 69.20 -6.59 -2.60
CA LEU A 8 68.26 -5.84 -1.79
C LEU A 8 66.83 -6.29 -2.15
N SER A 9 66.32 -7.29 -1.45
CA SER A 9 64.93 -7.73 -1.57
C SER A 9 63.99 -6.69 -0.97
N ILE A 10 63.53 -5.78 -1.82
CA ILE A 10 62.45 -4.81 -1.55
C ILE A 10 61.16 -5.62 -1.35
N PHE A 11 60.78 -5.85 -0.10
CA PHE A 11 59.43 -6.28 0.27
C PHE A 11 58.48 -5.10 0.00
N LEU A 12 57.88 -5.08 -1.20
CA LEU A 12 56.76 -4.21 -1.51
C LEU A 12 55.57 -4.73 -0.69
N ILE A 13 55.32 -4.11 0.47
CA ILE A 13 54.08 -4.30 1.22
C ILE A 13 52.97 -3.72 0.35
N ILE A 14 52.34 -4.60 -0.44
CA ILE A 14 51.07 -4.31 -1.10
C ILE A 14 50.08 -4.12 0.03
N THR A 15 49.85 -2.85 0.38
CA THR A 15 48.67 -2.48 1.15
C THR A 15 47.49 -2.88 0.28
N ASN A 16 46.82 -3.97 0.68
CA ASN A 16 45.51 -4.32 0.17
C ASN A 16 44.57 -3.16 0.54
N THR A 17 44.48 -2.17 -0.32
CA THR A 17 43.34 -1.27 -0.39
C THR A 17 42.14 -2.15 -0.72
N GLN A 18 41.44 -2.60 0.33
CA GLN A 18 40.12 -3.20 0.17
C GLN A 18 39.30 -2.22 -0.65
N ALA A 19 38.95 -2.63 -1.87
CA ALA A 19 38.01 -1.92 -2.70
C ALA A 19 36.75 -1.65 -1.87
N ASP A 20 36.43 -0.36 -1.71
CA ASP A 20 35.30 0.12 -0.91
C ASP A 20 34.00 -0.51 -1.43
N GLY A 21 33.52 -1.53 -0.71
CA GLY A 21 32.31 -2.27 -1.05
C GLY A 21 31.08 -1.35 -1.10
N ASN A 22 30.30 -1.49 -2.17
CA ASN A 22 28.99 -0.85 -2.32
C ASN A 22 28.15 -1.13 -1.06
N PHE A 23 27.60 -0.08 -0.44
CA PHE A 23 26.69 -0.23 0.69
C PHE A 23 25.48 -1.08 0.28
N SER A 24 25.25 -2.21 0.97
CA SER A 24 24.05 -3.01 0.80
C SER A 24 22.96 -2.51 1.74
N LYS A 25 21.72 -2.42 1.24
CA LYS A 25 20.51 -2.11 2.03
C LYS A 25 19.86 -3.35 2.64
N GLU A 26 20.31 -4.53 2.22
CA GLU A 26 19.80 -5.81 2.69
C GLU A 26 20.29 -6.10 4.11
N ALA A 27 19.44 -6.80 4.87
CA ALA A 27 19.81 -7.29 6.20
C ALA A 27 20.98 -8.27 6.09
N GLN A 28 22.01 -8.07 6.91
CA GLN A 28 23.12 -9.01 7.07
C GLN A 28 22.77 -10.11 8.06
N LYS A 29 21.83 -9.84 8.98
CA LYS A 29 21.30 -10.79 9.95
C LYS A 29 19.83 -11.06 9.66
N GLU A 30 19.24 -12.02 10.39
CA GLU A 30 17.81 -12.26 10.29
C GLU A 30 17.05 -11.02 10.79
N PRO A 31 16.20 -10.39 9.94
CA PRO A 31 15.55 -9.14 10.29
C PRO A 31 14.50 -9.34 11.39
N ILE A 32 14.43 -8.38 12.30
CA ILE A 32 13.31 -8.26 13.23
C ILE A 32 12.10 -7.74 12.46
N LEU A 33 11.07 -8.58 12.33
CA LEU A 33 9.82 -8.27 11.66
C LEU A 33 8.71 -8.07 12.68
N LEU A 34 8.14 -6.85 12.76
CA LEU A 34 7.07 -6.52 13.71
C LEU A 34 5.67 -6.86 13.20
N GLN A 35 5.53 -7.01 11.88
CA GLN A 35 4.32 -7.49 11.24
C GLN A 35 4.05 -8.95 11.62
N LYS A 36 2.77 -9.33 11.66
CA LYS A 36 2.34 -10.70 11.92
C LYS A 36 2.07 -11.44 10.61
N GLY A 37 1.74 -12.73 10.74
CA GLY A 37 1.39 -13.57 9.61
C GLY A 37 2.56 -13.90 8.71
N SER A 38 2.21 -14.33 7.50
CA SER A 38 3.16 -14.74 6.46
C SER A 38 3.58 -13.57 5.56
N GLU A 39 2.69 -12.59 5.46
CA GLU A 39 2.82 -11.31 4.78
C GLU A 39 3.88 -10.40 5.42
N LYS A 40 4.32 -10.69 6.65
CA LYS A 40 5.36 -9.92 7.37
C LYS A 40 6.66 -9.71 6.61
N GLN A 41 6.95 -10.56 5.63
CA GLN A 41 8.15 -10.50 4.80
C GLN A 41 8.16 -9.33 3.82
N TRP A 42 7.00 -8.72 3.55
CA TRP A 42 6.84 -7.68 2.54
C TRP A 42 6.19 -6.42 3.10
N CYS A 43 6.54 -5.29 2.50
CA CYS A 43 5.95 -3.99 2.82
C CYS A 43 4.48 -3.96 2.36
N PRO A 44 3.52 -3.59 3.23
CA PRO A 44 2.09 -3.58 2.88
C PRO A 44 1.73 -2.50 1.85
N VAL A 45 2.59 -1.47 1.72
CA VAL A 45 2.35 -0.33 0.84
C VAL A 45 2.79 -0.59 -0.61
N CYS A 46 3.84 -1.38 -0.81
CA CYS A 46 4.47 -1.54 -2.13
C CYS A 46 4.89 -2.97 -2.47
N GLY A 47 4.74 -3.93 -1.54
CA GLY A 47 5.08 -5.34 -1.72
C GLY A 47 6.57 -5.66 -1.67
N MET A 48 7.46 -4.67 -1.57
CA MET A 48 8.91 -4.93 -1.57
C MET A 48 9.34 -5.70 -0.32
N SER A 49 10.28 -6.66 -0.49
CA SER A 49 10.84 -7.45 0.62
C SER A 49 11.45 -6.56 1.70
N ILE A 50 11.03 -6.75 2.94
CA ILE A 50 11.60 -6.04 4.09
C ILE A 50 13.07 -6.42 4.27
N LYS A 51 13.42 -7.71 4.09
CA LYS A 51 14.80 -8.19 4.19
C LYS A 51 15.75 -7.47 3.22
N LYS A 52 15.36 -7.33 1.94
CA LYS A 52 16.19 -6.66 0.91
C LYS A 52 16.39 -5.15 1.14
N TYR A 53 15.51 -4.52 1.92
CA TYR A 53 15.51 -3.08 2.17
C TYR A 53 15.55 -2.76 3.67
N TYR A 54 16.09 -3.67 4.46
CA TYR A 54 16.00 -3.62 5.92
C TYR A 54 16.66 -2.39 6.51
N LYS A 55 17.83 -1.98 5.98
CA LYS A 55 18.56 -0.79 6.45
C LYS A 55 17.94 0.54 6.06
N THR A 56 16.83 0.51 5.32
CA THR A 56 15.97 1.68 5.08
C THR A 56 14.59 1.52 5.71
N SER A 57 14.35 0.45 6.47
CA SER A 57 13.04 0.07 6.97
C SER A 57 12.60 0.91 8.17
N HIS A 58 11.30 1.18 8.23
CA HIS A 58 10.61 1.86 9.33
C HIS A 58 9.48 0.99 9.84
N THR A 59 9.06 1.19 11.08
CA THR A 59 7.87 0.55 11.66
C THR A 59 6.98 1.59 12.30
N ALA A 60 5.68 1.34 12.36
CA ALA A 60 4.73 2.14 13.12
C ALA A 60 3.52 1.28 13.52
N LYS A 61 2.76 1.74 14.50
CA LYS A 61 1.41 1.25 14.81
C LYS A 61 0.38 2.11 14.09
N LEU A 62 -0.62 1.48 13.48
CA LEU A 62 -1.87 2.15 13.13
C LEU A 62 -2.60 2.58 14.41
N GLU A 63 -3.61 3.45 14.27
CA GLU A 63 -4.46 3.89 15.39
C GLU A 63 -5.18 2.73 16.09
N ASN A 64 -5.55 1.68 15.34
CA ASN A 64 -6.14 0.45 15.88
C ASN A 64 -5.12 -0.49 16.58
N GLY A 65 -3.86 -0.07 16.70
CA GLY A 65 -2.79 -0.82 17.35
C GLY A 65 -2.06 -1.83 16.46
N THR A 66 -2.48 -2.02 15.21
CA THR A 66 -1.84 -2.94 14.26
C THR A 66 -0.40 -2.51 13.98
N GLN A 67 0.54 -3.43 14.16
CA GLN A 67 1.97 -3.21 13.88
C GLN A 67 2.26 -3.36 12.39
N ARG A 68 2.92 -2.36 11.80
CA ARG A 68 3.29 -2.33 10.38
C ARG A 68 4.78 -2.07 10.21
N GLN A 69 5.33 -2.61 9.13
CA GLN A 69 6.73 -2.43 8.78
C GLN A 69 6.88 -2.14 7.29
N TYR A 70 7.62 -1.10 7.00
CA TYR A 70 7.75 -0.50 5.69
C TYR A 70 9.17 -0.70 5.18
N CYS A 71 9.35 -0.87 3.88
CA CYS A 71 10.68 -0.93 3.28
C CYS A 71 11.41 0.42 3.29
N SER A 72 10.69 1.52 3.50
CA SER A 72 11.24 2.88 3.48
C SER A 72 10.37 3.91 4.20
N LEU A 73 10.98 5.05 4.52
CA LEU A 73 10.28 6.24 5.03
C LEU A 73 9.19 6.73 4.07
N ALA A 74 9.41 6.64 2.75
CA ALA A 74 8.39 7.02 1.77
C ALA A 74 7.13 6.15 1.87
N CYS A 75 7.30 4.84 2.12
CA CYS A 75 6.17 3.95 2.37
C CYS A 75 5.48 4.27 3.71
N LEU A 76 6.24 4.56 4.78
CA LEU A 76 5.65 4.98 6.06
C LEU A 76 4.80 6.24 5.90
N VAL A 77 5.33 7.27 5.21
CA VAL A 77 4.61 8.53 5.01
C VAL A 77 3.34 8.32 4.20
N LYS A 78 3.40 7.52 3.12
CA LYS A 78 2.21 7.19 2.34
C LYS A 78 1.15 6.48 3.19
N ASP A 79 1.58 5.56 4.04
CA ASP A 79 0.68 4.82 4.92
C ASP A 79 0.06 5.71 6.01
N LYS A 80 0.85 6.66 6.56
CA LYS A 80 0.40 7.70 7.48
C LYS A 80 -0.69 8.58 6.86
N GLU A 81 -0.52 9.02 5.61
CA GLU A 81 -1.52 9.83 4.90
C GLU A 81 -2.84 9.08 4.64
N GLU A 82 -2.74 7.75 4.56
CA GLU A 82 -3.85 6.88 4.20
C GLU A 82 -4.64 6.37 5.39
N TYR A 83 -3.96 5.78 6.37
CA TYR A 83 -4.59 5.08 7.49
C TYR A 83 -4.44 5.80 8.83
N GLY A 84 -3.59 6.83 8.89
CA GLY A 84 -3.11 7.37 10.16
C GLY A 84 -2.15 6.40 10.87
N ILE A 85 -1.21 6.94 11.63
CA ILE A 85 -0.28 6.16 12.47
C ILE A 85 -0.04 6.86 13.80
N LEU A 86 0.29 6.09 14.82
CA LEU A 86 0.71 6.63 16.11
C LEU A 86 2.16 7.13 16.01
N GLU A 87 2.36 8.45 15.93
CA GLU A 87 3.69 9.07 15.72
C GLU A 87 4.75 8.63 16.74
N GLU A 88 4.38 8.47 18.01
CA GLU A 88 5.30 8.03 19.08
C GLU A 88 5.74 6.57 18.94
N SER A 89 5.06 5.78 18.09
CA SER A 89 5.41 4.39 17.84
C SER A 89 6.43 4.21 16.71
N ILE A 90 6.82 5.30 16.03
CA ILE A 90 7.65 5.20 14.83
C ILE A 90 9.07 4.80 15.20
N GLN A 91 9.51 3.64 14.71
CA GLN A 91 10.88 3.19 14.80
C GLN A 91 11.53 3.10 13.42
N VAL A 92 12.85 3.10 13.40
CA VAL A 92 13.67 2.93 12.20
C VAL A 92 14.76 1.92 12.46
N VAL A 93 15.16 1.18 11.43
CA VAL A 93 16.33 0.30 11.49
C VAL A 93 17.60 1.15 11.38
N ASP A 94 18.46 1.04 12.38
CA ASP A 94 19.81 1.60 12.36
C ASP A 94 20.63 0.94 11.23
N ALA A 95 21.10 1.72 10.28
CA ALA A 95 21.74 1.23 9.07
C ALA A 95 23.08 0.50 9.30
N LYS A 96 23.70 0.68 10.47
CA LYS A 96 24.97 0.04 10.85
C LYS A 96 24.76 -1.25 11.64
N THR A 97 23.96 -1.21 12.70
CA THR A 97 23.78 -2.30 13.67
C THR A 97 22.56 -3.19 13.37
N GLU A 98 21.66 -2.72 12.49
CA GLU A 98 20.42 -3.40 12.11
C GLU A 98 19.40 -3.53 13.27
N LYS A 99 19.55 -2.72 14.32
CA LYS A 99 18.61 -2.64 15.45
C LYS A 99 17.48 -1.66 15.17
N LEU A 100 16.28 -1.95 15.67
CA LEU A 100 15.17 -0.99 15.70
C LEU A 100 15.43 0.06 16.79
N ILE A 101 15.37 1.33 16.42
CA ILE A 101 15.57 2.49 17.29
C ILE A 101 14.42 3.49 17.13
N GLN A 102 14.18 4.33 18.15
CA GLN A 102 13.18 5.39 18.05
C GLN A 102 13.54 6.37 16.94
N ALA A 103 12.64 6.55 15.97
CA ALA A 103 12.95 7.30 14.75
C ALA A 103 13.24 8.78 15.04
N LYS A 104 12.49 9.39 15.95
CA LYS A 104 12.70 10.79 16.40
C LYS A 104 14.09 11.06 16.95
N ASN A 105 14.74 10.04 17.51
CA ASN A 105 16.07 10.18 18.12
C ASN A 105 17.22 9.79 17.18
N ALA A 106 16.90 9.35 15.95
CA ALA A 106 17.90 8.90 15.00
C ALA A 106 18.51 10.06 14.20
N PHE A 107 19.78 9.89 13.81
CA PHE A 107 20.48 10.78 12.90
C PHE A 107 20.27 10.31 11.47
N TYR A 108 19.58 11.10 10.65
CA TYR A 108 19.38 10.75 9.25
C TYR A 108 20.52 11.27 8.39
N VAL A 109 20.94 10.47 7.42
CA VAL A 109 21.72 10.92 6.28
C VAL A 109 20.81 10.93 5.06
N ILE A 110 20.59 12.13 4.51
CA ILE A 110 19.80 12.34 3.30
C ILE A 110 20.71 12.66 2.11
N ASP A 111 20.24 12.36 0.90
CA ASP A 111 20.90 12.76 -0.36
C ASP A 111 22.34 12.23 -0.51
N SER A 112 22.59 11.03 0.01
CA SER A 112 23.84 10.29 -0.25
C SER A 112 23.85 9.67 -1.64
N ARG A 113 25.03 9.22 -2.10
CA ARG A 113 25.20 8.47 -3.36
C ARG A 113 24.50 7.11 -3.38
N ILE A 114 24.07 6.59 -2.22
CA ILE A 114 23.29 5.36 -2.16
C ILE A 114 21.90 5.63 -2.73
N LYS A 115 21.38 4.73 -3.58
CA LYS A 115 20.04 4.89 -4.16
C LYS A 115 18.96 4.80 -3.07
N GLY A 116 18.01 5.73 -3.10
CA GLY A 116 16.84 5.70 -2.22
C GLY A 116 15.98 4.45 -2.40
N THR A 117 15.15 4.16 -1.40
CA THR A 117 14.15 3.08 -1.44
C THR A 117 12.77 3.73 -1.55
N MET A 118 12.07 3.49 -2.66
CA MET A 118 10.80 4.16 -2.99
C MET A 118 10.87 5.70 -2.99
N SER A 119 12.05 6.27 -3.20
CA SER A 119 12.27 7.71 -3.31
C SER A 119 13.50 7.98 -4.16
N MET A 120 13.54 9.12 -4.84
CA MET A 120 14.73 9.56 -5.58
C MET A 120 15.84 10.05 -4.65
N VAL A 121 15.50 10.55 -3.46
CA VAL A 121 16.46 11.00 -2.45
C VAL A 121 16.63 9.94 -1.39
N SER A 122 17.88 9.51 -1.16
CA SER A 122 18.18 8.51 -0.13
C SER A 122 17.98 9.07 1.28
N LYS A 123 17.58 8.18 2.17
CA LYS A 123 17.30 8.47 3.59
C LYS A 123 17.73 7.22 4.38
N LEU A 124 18.81 7.32 5.13
CA LEU A 124 19.32 6.26 6.00
C LEU A 124 19.41 6.79 7.42
N ALA A 125 19.05 5.98 8.41
CA ALA A 125 19.06 6.38 9.81
C ALA A 125 20.20 5.71 10.57
N PHE A 126 20.77 6.45 11.51
CA PHE A 126 21.83 5.98 12.39
C PHE A 126 21.49 6.30 13.83
N GLN A 127 21.77 5.36 14.74
CA GLN A 127 21.62 5.58 16.18
C GLN A 127 22.62 6.61 16.69
N ASN A 128 23.86 6.57 16.20
CA ASN A 128 24.94 7.45 16.65
C ASN A 128 25.31 8.46 15.57
N LYS A 129 25.55 9.71 16.00
CA LYS A 129 25.99 10.79 15.11
C LYS A 129 27.32 10.48 14.41
N ASN A 130 28.26 9.82 15.10
CA ASN A 130 29.55 9.47 14.52
C ASN A 130 29.40 8.46 13.35
N ASP A 131 28.49 7.49 13.49
CA ASP A 131 28.22 6.51 12.43
C ASP A 131 27.61 7.18 11.19
N ALA A 132 26.71 8.15 11.38
CA ALA A 132 26.18 8.98 10.30
C ALA A 132 27.27 9.81 9.62
N GLN A 133 28.19 10.40 10.40
CA GLN A 133 29.30 11.18 9.86
C GLN A 133 30.29 10.33 9.07
N ASP A 134 30.61 9.12 9.55
CA ASP A 134 31.47 8.19 8.82
C ASP A 134 30.79 7.71 7.53
N PHE A 135 29.48 7.49 7.56
CA PHE A 135 28.70 7.23 6.36
C PHE A 135 28.75 8.41 5.38
N ILE A 136 28.62 9.66 5.85
CA ILE A 136 28.71 10.87 5.02
C ILE A 136 30.10 10.99 4.39
N LYS A 137 31.19 10.76 5.14
CA LYS A 137 32.55 10.78 4.58
C LYS A 137 32.70 9.79 3.42
N LYS A 138 32.10 8.60 3.57
CA LYS A 138 32.21 7.53 2.57
C LYS A 138 31.24 7.67 1.39
N TYR A 139 30.02 8.10 1.61
CA TYR A 139 28.94 8.08 0.60
C TYR A 139 28.37 9.45 0.26
N GLY A 140 28.82 10.52 0.91
CA GLY A 140 28.26 11.85 0.82
C GLY A 140 26.90 11.96 1.51
N GLY A 141 26.17 13.02 1.22
CA GLY A 141 24.88 13.34 1.82
C GLY A 141 25.00 14.37 2.95
N LYS A 142 23.87 14.62 3.60
CA LYS A 142 23.72 15.65 4.64
C LYS A 142 23.05 15.05 5.87
N LEU A 143 23.50 15.47 7.04
CA LEU A 143 22.85 15.13 8.29
C LEU A 143 21.48 15.83 8.35
N ALA A 144 20.47 15.12 8.84
CA ALA A 144 19.12 15.61 9.03
C ALA A 144 18.46 14.98 10.26
N THR A 145 17.42 15.61 10.79
CA THR A 145 16.54 15.00 11.79
C THR A 145 15.50 14.10 11.15
N PHE A 146 14.72 13.39 11.98
CA PHE A 146 13.58 12.61 11.51
C PHE A 146 12.52 13.50 10.84
N GLU A 147 12.20 14.64 11.44
CA GLU A 147 11.19 15.59 10.95
C GLU A 147 11.59 16.14 9.58
N GLU A 148 12.85 16.51 9.40
CA GLU A 148 13.40 16.96 8.12
C GLU A 148 13.34 15.85 7.06
N ALA A 149 13.71 14.61 7.42
CA ALA A 149 13.65 13.47 6.52
C ALA A 149 12.21 13.08 6.13
N GLN A 150 11.27 13.17 7.09
CA GLN A 150 9.84 12.91 6.87
C GLN A 150 9.23 13.97 5.96
N LYS A 151 9.48 15.26 6.25
CA LYS A 151 9.04 16.39 5.41
C LYS A 151 9.56 16.25 3.99
N LEU A 152 10.85 15.93 3.82
CA LEU A 152 11.43 15.70 2.50
C LEU A 152 10.77 14.52 1.76
N ALA A 153 10.39 13.46 2.47
CA ALA A 153 9.67 12.33 1.88
C ALA A 153 8.24 12.71 1.45
N GLN A 154 7.55 13.55 2.22
CA GLN A 154 6.23 14.09 1.89
C GLN A 154 6.29 14.96 0.63
N GLU A 155 7.19 15.94 0.62
CA GLU A 155 7.33 16.91 -0.47
C GLU A 155 7.76 16.25 -1.80
N SER A 156 8.63 15.23 -1.74
CA SER A 156 9.10 14.53 -2.95
C SER A 156 8.13 13.47 -3.46
N MET A 157 7.10 13.10 -2.69
CA MET A 157 6.30 11.89 -2.92
C MET A 157 5.65 11.86 -4.29
N LYS A 158 4.97 12.94 -4.70
CA LYS A 158 4.27 13.02 -5.98
C LYS A 158 5.20 12.76 -7.16
N ASN A 159 6.38 13.39 -7.15
CA ASN A 159 7.38 13.24 -8.20
C ASN A 159 8.00 11.83 -8.20
N ASP A 160 8.31 11.30 -7.02
CA ASP A 160 8.87 9.96 -6.84
C ASP A 160 7.88 8.90 -7.38
N LEU A 161 6.61 8.98 -6.98
CA LEU A 161 5.55 8.07 -7.43
C LEU A 161 5.34 8.16 -8.95
N THR A 162 5.40 9.36 -9.53
CA THR A 162 5.28 9.53 -10.99
C THR A 162 6.40 8.80 -11.72
N LYS A 163 7.67 9.00 -11.32
CA LYS A 163 8.83 8.32 -11.93
C LYS A 163 8.77 6.80 -11.73
N ILE A 164 8.38 6.34 -10.54
CA ILE A 164 8.20 4.92 -10.23
C ILE A 164 7.10 4.33 -11.13
N LYS A 165 5.96 5.00 -11.28
CA LYS A 165 4.84 4.59 -12.15
C LYS A 165 5.30 4.45 -13.60
N THR A 166 6.05 5.42 -14.13
CA THR A 166 6.62 5.33 -15.49
C THR A 166 7.53 4.09 -15.65
N LYS A 167 8.39 3.81 -14.67
CA LYS A 167 9.25 2.61 -14.70
C LYS A 167 8.41 1.32 -14.65
N LYS A 168 7.38 1.29 -13.81
CA LYS A 168 6.48 0.14 -13.67
C LYS A 168 5.76 -0.18 -14.97
N ILE A 169 5.14 0.83 -15.59
CA ILE A 169 4.42 0.71 -16.87
C ILE A 169 5.35 0.18 -17.98
N LYS A 170 6.56 0.76 -18.09
CA LYS A 170 7.47 0.42 -19.20
C LYS A 170 8.17 -0.94 -19.04
N LYS A 171 8.36 -1.44 -17.81
CA LYS A 171 9.22 -2.62 -17.57
C LYS A 171 8.61 -3.64 -16.62
N VAL A 172 8.09 -3.20 -15.46
CA VAL A 172 7.68 -4.12 -14.39
C VAL A 172 6.36 -4.81 -14.69
N TYR A 173 5.32 -4.07 -15.12
CA TYR A 173 4.02 -4.68 -15.43
C TYR A 173 4.08 -5.63 -16.63
N PRO A 174 4.75 -5.30 -17.76
CA PRO A 174 4.89 -6.25 -18.86
C PRO A 174 5.61 -7.54 -18.47
N MET A 175 6.66 -7.42 -17.63
CA MET A 175 7.36 -8.58 -17.08
C MET A 175 6.43 -9.40 -16.17
N GLY A 176 5.73 -8.74 -15.24
CA GLY A 176 4.77 -9.37 -14.34
C GLY A 176 3.66 -10.12 -15.08
N LYS A 177 3.07 -9.49 -16.11
CA LYS A 177 2.06 -10.10 -16.98
C LYS A 177 2.59 -11.37 -17.65
N LYS A 178 3.77 -11.30 -18.29
CA LYS A 178 4.37 -12.45 -18.97
C LYS A 178 4.67 -13.62 -18.01
N ILE A 179 5.10 -13.32 -16.79
CA ILE A 179 5.35 -14.34 -15.77
C ILE A 179 4.03 -14.94 -15.28
N PHE A 180 3.04 -14.10 -14.95
CA PHE A 180 1.71 -14.53 -14.54
C PHE A 180 1.07 -15.45 -15.57
N GLU A 181 1.11 -15.09 -16.85
CA GLU A 181 0.54 -15.87 -17.95
C GLU A 181 1.21 -17.24 -18.12
N LYS A 182 2.52 -17.35 -17.87
CA LYS A 182 3.26 -18.59 -18.11
C LYS A 182 3.38 -19.49 -16.89
N LEU A 183 3.48 -18.92 -15.70
CA LEU A 183 3.96 -19.61 -14.51
C LEU A 183 2.97 -19.58 -13.33
N CYS A 184 1.84 -18.91 -13.44
CA CYS A 184 0.86 -18.77 -12.37
C CYS A 184 -0.53 -19.33 -12.74
N ASN A 185 -1.29 -19.71 -11.71
CA ASN A 185 -2.72 -20.00 -11.81
C ASN A 185 -3.45 -18.75 -12.34
N LYS A 186 -4.41 -18.93 -13.25
CA LYS A 186 -5.16 -17.83 -13.88
C LYS A 186 -6.28 -17.29 -13.00
N ASP A 187 -6.74 -18.11 -12.07
CA ASP A 187 -7.88 -17.85 -11.18
C ASP A 187 -7.49 -16.99 -9.97
N ILE A 188 -6.24 -16.50 -9.90
CA ILE A 188 -5.84 -15.53 -8.88
C ILE A 188 -6.68 -14.27 -9.06
N ASP A 189 -7.58 -14.05 -8.12
CA ASP A 189 -8.37 -12.83 -8.02
C ASP A 189 -7.70 -11.85 -7.03
N PRO A 190 -7.04 -10.79 -7.52
CA PRO A 190 -6.38 -9.81 -6.67
C PRO A 190 -7.35 -8.91 -5.89
N THR A 191 -8.67 -8.99 -6.15
CA THR A 191 -9.66 -8.17 -5.43
C THR A 191 -9.99 -8.72 -4.04
N GLN A 192 -9.64 -9.98 -3.75
CA GLN A 192 -9.86 -10.64 -2.47
C GLN A 192 -8.88 -10.24 -1.35
N TYR A 193 -7.87 -9.42 -1.67
CA TYR A 193 -6.84 -9.01 -0.73
C TYR A 193 -6.99 -7.54 -0.37
N ILE A 194 -6.75 -7.21 0.90
CA ILE A 194 -6.79 -5.84 1.40
C ILE A 194 -5.49 -5.13 1.02
N GLU A 195 -4.37 -5.87 1.06
CA GLU A 195 -3.03 -5.34 0.82
C GLU A 195 -2.16 -6.22 -0.09
N ILE A 196 -1.19 -5.60 -0.76
CA ILE A 196 -0.32 -6.31 -1.74
C ILE A 196 0.58 -7.37 -1.09
N ASN A 197 0.99 -7.17 0.17
CA ASN A 197 1.78 -8.14 0.92
C ASN A 197 0.98 -9.42 1.22
N GLU A 198 -0.33 -9.32 1.47
CA GLU A 198 -1.23 -10.48 1.62
C GLU A 198 -1.32 -11.28 0.32
N LEU A 199 -1.58 -10.59 -0.80
CA LEU A 199 -1.57 -11.20 -2.14
C LEU A 199 -0.25 -11.93 -2.41
N LYS A 200 0.87 -11.26 -2.11
CA LYS A 200 2.20 -11.80 -2.33
C LYS A 200 2.50 -13.01 -1.45
N ALA A 201 2.05 -12.98 -0.19
CA ALA A 201 2.18 -14.10 0.72
C ALA A 201 1.36 -15.30 0.27
N ASN A 202 0.11 -15.08 -0.16
CA ASN A 202 -0.76 -16.14 -0.66
C ASN A 202 -0.18 -16.81 -1.91
N ILE A 203 0.39 -16.03 -2.84
CA ILE A 203 1.09 -16.57 -4.02
C ILE A 203 2.18 -17.57 -3.62
N VAL A 204 2.95 -17.25 -2.58
CA VAL A 204 4.05 -18.10 -2.10
C VAL A 204 3.53 -19.29 -1.32
N GLN A 205 2.64 -19.08 -0.34
CA GLN A 205 2.18 -20.12 0.57
C GLN A 205 1.35 -21.20 -0.12
N ASN A 206 0.48 -20.79 -1.04
CA ASN A 206 -0.42 -21.72 -1.74
C ASN A 206 0.14 -22.18 -3.10
N GLY A 207 1.39 -21.84 -3.41
CA GLY A 207 2.04 -22.24 -4.66
C GLY A 207 1.27 -21.79 -5.89
N LEU A 208 0.62 -20.62 -5.84
CA LEU A 208 -0.20 -20.11 -6.96
C LEU A 208 0.64 -19.78 -8.20
N CYS A 209 1.95 -19.68 -8.04
CA CYS A 209 2.92 -19.62 -9.12
C CYS A 209 4.01 -20.67 -8.90
N LYS A 210 4.70 -21.10 -9.99
CA LYS A 210 6.00 -21.78 -9.85
C LYS A 210 6.95 -20.93 -9.03
N THR A 211 7.94 -21.53 -8.37
CA THR A 211 8.93 -20.82 -7.55
C THR A 211 9.55 -19.64 -8.30
N LEU A 212 9.36 -18.43 -7.76
CA LEU A 212 9.88 -17.18 -8.31
C LEU A 212 10.95 -16.62 -7.38
N ASP A 213 12.00 -16.04 -7.96
CA ASP A 213 12.88 -15.15 -7.19
C ASP A 213 12.12 -13.87 -6.79
N GLU A 214 12.65 -13.14 -5.81
CA GLU A 214 11.98 -11.97 -5.23
C GLU A 214 11.71 -10.85 -6.25
N GLU A 215 12.53 -10.70 -7.29
CA GLU A 215 12.29 -9.68 -8.33
C GLU A 215 11.10 -10.07 -9.22
N LYS A 216 11.06 -11.32 -9.66
CA LYS A 216 9.92 -11.87 -10.44
C LYS A 216 8.64 -11.87 -9.62
N LEU A 217 8.72 -12.28 -8.35
CA LEU A 217 7.57 -12.27 -7.45
C LEU A 217 7.03 -10.84 -7.26
N GLN A 218 7.91 -9.86 -7.08
CA GLN A 218 7.52 -8.45 -7.00
C GLN A 218 6.85 -7.97 -8.29
N ALA A 219 7.37 -8.35 -9.47
CA ALA A 219 6.78 -7.97 -10.74
C ALA A 219 5.37 -8.55 -10.93
N VAL A 220 5.16 -9.83 -10.60
CA VAL A 220 3.85 -10.49 -10.64
C VAL A 220 2.87 -9.83 -9.67
N ALA A 221 3.27 -9.64 -8.41
CA ALA A 221 2.42 -9.02 -7.39
C ALA A 221 1.99 -7.61 -7.81
N LEU A 222 2.90 -6.78 -8.32
CA LEU A 222 2.58 -5.43 -8.79
C LEU A 222 1.65 -5.43 -10.02
N TYR A 223 1.87 -6.33 -10.98
CA TYR A 223 0.96 -6.45 -12.13
C TYR A 223 -0.46 -6.86 -11.68
N LEU A 224 -0.56 -7.87 -10.81
CA LEU A 224 -1.85 -8.31 -10.29
C LEU A 224 -2.54 -7.20 -9.50
N TRP A 225 -1.81 -6.53 -8.61
CA TRP A 225 -2.33 -5.52 -7.70
C TRP A 225 -2.70 -4.19 -8.36
N GLU A 226 -1.85 -3.68 -9.25
CA GLU A 226 -1.96 -2.34 -9.82
C GLU A 226 -2.53 -2.32 -11.24
N VAL A 227 -2.69 -3.50 -11.88
CA VAL A 227 -3.24 -3.61 -13.24
C VAL A 227 -4.41 -4.59 -13.28
N LYS A 228 -4.19 -5.89 -13.02
CA LYS A 228 -5.25 -6.91 -13.15
C LYS A 228 -6.43 -6.65 -12.21
N ARG A 229 -6.16 -6.14 -11.00
CA ARG A 229 -7.18 -5.78 -10.00
C ARG A 229 -8.18 -4.74 -10.51
N PHE A 230 -7.72 -3.82 -11.34
CA PHE A 230 -8.59 -2.83 -11.96
C PHE A 230 -9.22 -3.38 -13.24
N GLY A 231 -8.53 -4.25 -13.97
CA GLY A 231 -9.06 -4.91 -15.18
C GLY A 231 -9.47 -3.88 -16.23
N ASP A 232 -10.63 -4.10 -16.85
CA ASP A 232 -11.16 -3.23 -17.90
C ASP A 232 -11.92 -2.01 -17.37
N LEU A 233 -11.86 -1.74 -16.05
CA LEU A 233 -12.54 -0.61 -15.44
C LEU A 233 -12.26 0.70 -16.18
N GLU A 234 -11.01 0.95 -16.60
CA GLU A 234 -10.65 2.18 -17.31
C GLU A 234 -11.48 2.38 -18.60
N THR A 235 -11.86 1.29 -19.27
CA THR A 235 -12.68 1.31 -20.50
C THR A 235 -14.18 1.35 -20.24
N ASN A 236 -14.63 1.04 -19.01
CA ASN A 236 -16.03 1.19 -18.65
C ASN A 236 -16.35 2.68 -18.41
N GLU A 237 -17.01 3.31 -19.38
CA GLU A 237 -17.44 4.71 -19.30
C GLU A 237 -18.57 4.95 -18.29
N ASN A 238 -19.36 3.91 -18.00
CA ASN A 238 -20.49 3.95 -17.08
C ASN A 238 -20.10 3.71 -15.62
N ARG A 239 -18.81 3.56 -15.30
CA ARG A 239 -18.35 3.37 -13.91
C ARG A 239 -18.53 4.62 -13.05
N ILE A 240 -18.52 4.45 -11.73
CA ILE A 240 -18.34 5.56 -10.80
C ILE A 240 -16.93 6.15 -10.96
N LYS A 241 -16.86 7.46 -11.23
CA LYS A 241 -15.60 8.20 -11.36
C LYS A 241 -15.21 8.80 -10.02
N VAL A 242 -13.96 8.55 -9.61
CA VAL A 242 -13.40 8.93 -8.31
C VAL A 242 -12.06 9.62 -8.55
N GLU A 243 -11.86 10.80 -7.97
CA GLU A 243 -10.58 11.51 -8.01
C GLU A 243 -9.58 10.91 -7.00
N GLU A 244 -8.28 10.96 -7.29
CA GLU A 244 -7.22 10.36 -6.43
C GLU A 244 -7.23 10.86 -4.98
N LYS A 245 -7.74 12.07 -4.74
CA LYS A 245 -7.79 12.74 -3.43
C LYS A 245 -9.08 12.49 -2.65
N GLU A 246 -10.10 11.87 -3.25
CA GLU A 246 -11.37 11.63 -2.58
C GLU A 246 -11.20 10.59 -1.46
N LYS A 247 -11.54 11.01 -0.24
CA LYS A 247 -11.52 10.16 0.96
C LYS A 247 -12.94 9.80 1.37
N CYS A 248 -13.14 8.56 1.79
CA CYS A 248 -14.37 8.09 2.39
C CYS A 248 -14.65 8.86 3.69
N PRO A 249 -15.81 9.52 3.86
CA PRO A 249 -16.18 10.22 5.09
C PRO A 249 -16.24 9.35 6.35
N VAL A 250 -16.33 8.03 6.18
CA VAL A 250 -16.54 7.08 7.29
C VAL A 250 -15.22 6.50 7.77
N CYS A 251 -14.47 5.84 6.89
CA CYS A 251 -13.19 5.19 7.25
C CYS A 251 -11.95 6.05 6.98
N GLY A 252 -12.06 7.16 6.24
CA GLY A 252 -10.94 8.02 5.85
C GLY A 252 -10.09 7.51 4.67
N MET A 253 -10.40 6.32 4.15
CA MET A 253 -9.65 5.67 3.08
C MET A 253 -9.80 6.39 1.73
N PHE A 254 -8.74 6.39 0.92
CA PHE A 254 -8.79 6.91 -0.45
C PHE A 254 -9.62 6.00 -1.36
N VAL A 255 -10.75 6.51 -1.86
CA VAL A 255 -11.73 5.72 -2.62
C VAL A 255 -11.16 5.24 -3.96
N ALA A 256 -10.24 6.00 -4.56
CA ALA A 256 -9.61 5.67 -5.84
C ALA A 256 -8.81 4.34 -5.83
N LYS A 257 -8.53 3.78 -4.65
CA LYS A 257 -7.90 2.46 -4.50
C LYS A 257 -8.86 1.30 -4.68
N TYR A 258 -10.16 1.53 -4.50
CA TYR A 258 -11.21 0.51 -4.56
C TYR A 258 -12.33 0.93 -5.53
N PRO A 259 -12.01 1.31 -6.77
CA PRO A 259 -13.01 1.85 -7.70
C PRO A 259 -14.09 0.83 -8.09
N ARG A 260 -13.83 -0.47 -7.89
CA ARG A 260 -14.82 -1.55 -8.09
C ARG A 260 -15.92 -1.58 -7.03
N TRP A 261 -15.66 -0.95 -5.89
CA TRP A 261 -16.52 -0.94 -4.71
C TRP A 261 -17.14 0.43 -4.46
N ALA A 262 -16.74 1.43 -5.25
CA ALA A 262 -17.09 2.81 -5.01
C ALA A 262 -18.63 3.01 -4.97
N ALA A 263 -19.05 3.90 -4.09
CA ALA A 263 -20.41 4.41 -4.02
C ALA A 263 -20.36 5.94 -3.87
N GLN A 264 -21.43 6.64 -4.25
CA GLN A 264 -21.51 8.09 -4.17
C GLN A 264 -22.88 8.56 -3.69
N ILE A 265 -22.90 9.54 -2.79
CA ILE A 265 -24.10 10.31 -2.43
C ILE A 265 -23.93 11.70 -2.99
N TYR A 266 -24.83 12.10 -3.89
CA TYR A 266 -24.93 13.44 -4.42
C TYR A 266 -25.96 14.23 -3.62
N TYR A 267 -25.64 15.49 -3.32
CA TYR A 267 -26.52 16.38 -2.57
C TYR A 267 -26.45 17.81 -3.10
N LYS A 268 -27.53 18.55 -2.93
CA LYS A 268 -27.60 19.97 -3.27
C LYS A 268 -27.25 20.82 -2.06
N HIS A 269 -26.38 21.79 -2.27
CA HIS A 269 -26.10 22.84 -1.29
C HIS A 269 -26.08 24.18 -2.02
N GLY A 270 -27.12 24.99 -1.81
CA GLY A 270 -27.43 26.13 -2.69
C GLY A 270 -27.71 25.67 -4.13
N ASP A 271 -27.13 26.36 -5.11
CA ASP A 271 -27.29 26.06 -6.54
C ASP A 271 -26.27 25.04 -7.08
N HIS A 272 -25.52 24.39 -6.18
CA HIS A 272 -24.44 23.49 -6.57
C HIS A 272 -24.71 22.07 -6.10
N GLU A 273 -24.43 21.11 -6.99
CA GLU A 273 -24.43 19.69 -6.66
C GLU A 273 -23.03 19.28 -6.20
N HIS A 274 -22.98 18.68 -5.03
CA HIS A 274 -21.79 18.14 -4.41
C HIS A 274 -21.92 16.62 -4.30
N ARG A 275 -20.81 15.94 -4.04
CA ARG A 275 -20.82 14.50 -3.80
C ARG A 275 -19.87 14.11 -2.68
N PHE A 276 -20.25 13.07 -1.96
CA PHE A 276 -19.34 12.25 -1.17
C PHE A 276 -19.10 10.93 -1.90
N SER A 277 -17.86 10.45 -1.85
CA SER A 277 -17.49 9.14 -2.37
C SER A 277 -17.12 8.22 -1.22
N PHE A 278 -17.50 6.95 -1.34
CA PHE A 278 -17.28 5.91 -0.34
C PHE A 278 -16.52 4.76 -1.00
N ASP A 279 -15.63 4.13 -0.25
CA ASP A 279 -14.86 2.95 -0.66
C ASP A 279 -15.72 1.67 -0.65
N GLY A 280 -16.92 1.70 -0.07
CA GLY A 280 -17.87 0.61 -0.10
C GLY A 280 -19.31 1.05 0.19
N VAL A 281 -20.26 0.17 -0.09
CA VAL A 281 -21.69 0.42 0.12
C VAL A 281 -22.04 0.40 1.62
N LYS A 282 -21.37 -0.43 2.41
CA LYS A 282 -21.48 -0.46 3.88
C LYS A 282 -21.24 0.92 4.46
N ASP A 283 -20.11 1.54 4.12
CA ASP A 283 -19.74 2.85 4.63
C ASP A 283 -20.67 3.95 4.09
N MET A 284 -21.08 3.85 2.82
CA MET A 284 -22.13 4.71 2.27
C MET A 284 -23.43 4.64 3.10
N PHE A 285 -23.88 3.45 3.51
CA PHE A 285 -25.07 3.33 4.36
C PHE A 285 -24.84 3.83 5.80
N LYS A 286 -23.68 3.58 6.41
CA LYS A 286 -23.34 4.15 7.74
C LYS A 286 -23.45 5.66 7.72
N PHE A 287 -22.97 6.30 6.66
CA PHE A 287 -23.09 7.73 6.46
C PHE A 287 -24.54 8.15 6.18
N TYR A 288 -25.26 7.44 5.31
CA TYR A 288 -26.65 7.72 4.97
C TYR A 288 -27.58 7.69 6.20
N PHE A 289 -27.36 6.76 7.13
CA PHE A 289 -28.17 6.68 8.36
C PHE A 289 -27.84 7.78 9.36
N ASN A 290 -26.55 8.08 9.57
CA ASN A 290 -26.13 9.03 10.59
C ASN A 290 -24.86 9.80 10.18
N PRO A 291 -24.97 10.81 9.29
CA PRO A 291 -23.82 11.56 8.81
C PRO A 291 -23.13 12.35 9.94
N LYS A 292 -23.91 12.83 10.93
CA LYS A 292 -23.42 13.59 12.09
C LYS A 292 -22.44 12.80 12.96
N LYS A 293 -22.49 11.47 12.94
CA LYS A 293 -21.53 10.60 13.66
C LYS A 293 -20.11 10.72 13.11
N TRP A 294 -19.97 11.06 11.83
CA TRP A 294 -18.70 11.04 11.11
C TRP A 294 -18.08 12.42 10.93
N GLY A 295 -18.84 13.48 11.24
CA GLY A 295 -18.38 14.86 11.12
C GLY A 295 -19.53 15.84 10.92
N ASP A 296 -19.19 17.12 10.83
CA ASP A 296 -20.14 18.19 10.53
C ASP A 296 -20.27 18.36 9.01
N TYR A 297 -21.17 17.57 8.41
CA TYR A 297 -21.43 17.58 6.97
C TYR A 297 -22.71 18.35 6.65
N PRO A 298 -22.70 19.23 5.63
CA PRO A 298 -23.87 20.02 5.22
C PRO A 298 -24.84 19.17 4.38
N VAL A 299 -25.25 18.02 4.89
CA VAL A 299 -26.12 17.08 4.19
C VAL A 299 -27.22 16.55 5.10
N SER A 300 -28.45 16.61 4.60
CA SER A 300 -29.63 15.96 5.16
C SER A 300 -30.31 15.14 4.06
N LYS A 301 -31.18 14.19 4.42
CA LYS A 301 -31.77 13.25 3.46
C LYS A 301 -32.59 13.94 2.36
N ASP A 302 -33.22 15.07 2.69
CA ASP A 302 -33.99 15.92 1.76
C ASP A 302 -33.11 16.65 0.74
N LEU A 303 -31.82 16.85 1.04
CA LEU A 303 -30.87 17.46 0.11
C LEU A 303 -30.23 16.47 -0.86
N ILE A 304 -30.39 15.16 -0.63
CA ILE A 304 -29.83 14.12 -1.49
C ILE A 304 -30.54 14.13 -2.85
N SER A 305 -29.80 14.41 -3.91
CA SER A 305 -30.33 14.41 -5.28
C SER A 305 -30.26 13.04 -5.94
N LYS A 306 -29.25 12.24 -5.60
CA LYS A 306 -28.98 10.93 -6.21
C LYS A 306 -28.02 10.12 -5.36
N ILE A 307 -28.18 8.80 -5.36
CA ILE A 307 -27.22 7.88 -4.76
C ILE A 307 -26.82 6.85 -5.83
N LEU A 308 -25.52 6.66 -6.00
CA LEU A 308 -24.95 5.70 -6.94
C LEU A 308 -24.18 4.61 -6.18
N VAL A 309 -24.33 3.37 -6.62
CA VAL A 309 -23.49 2.23 -6.20
C VAL A 309 -22.92 1.54 -7.45
N THR A 310 -21.82 0.82 -7.30
CA THR A 310 -21.19 0.08 -8.40
C THR A 310 -21.76 -1.34 -8.47
N ASP A 311 -22.51 -1.67 -9.52
CA ASP A 311 -23.01 -3.03 -9.74
C ASP A 311 -21.86 -4.06 -9.74
N TYR A 312 -22.00 -5.14 -8.97
CA TYR A 312 -20.89 -6.05 -8.70
C TYR A 312 -20.37 -6.77 -9.95
N TYR A 313 -21.23 -7.15 -10.90
CA TYR A 313 -20.78 -7.87 -12.09
C TYR A 313 -20.41 -6.94 -13.24
N SER A 314 -21.30 -6.02 -13.61
CA SER A 314 -21.07 -5.13 -14.76
C SER A 314 -20.09 -4.00 -14.46
N GLN A 315 -19.87 -3.68 -13.18
CA GLN A 315 -19.06 -2.55 -12.73
C GLN A 315 -19.60 -1.18 -13.18
N ASN A 316 -20.87 -1.13 -13.58
CA ASN A 316 -21.56 0.10 -13.93
C ASN A 316 -22.05 0.82 -12.68
N ALA A 317 -22.07 2.15 -12.73
CA ALA A 317 -22.80 2.97 -11.78
C ALA A 317 -24.31 2.74 -11.96
N ILE A 318 -24.99 2.37 -10.88
CA ILE A 318 -26.43 2.14 -10.87
C ILE A 318 -27.09 2.98 -9.77
N ASP A 319 -28.38 3.28 -9.97
CA ASP A 319 -29.21 3.96 -8.96
C ASP A 319 -29.36 3.06 -7.73
N ALA A 320 -28.78 3.50 -6.61
CA ALA A 320 -28.77 2.74 -5.37
C ALA A 320 -30.19 2.46 -4.86
N THR A 321 -31.12 3.39 -5.08
CA THR A 321 -32.51 3.25 -4.57
C THR A 321 -33.29 2.13 -5.25
N LYS A 322 -32.81 1.68 -6.42
CA LYS A 322 -33.43 0.62 -7.22
C LYS A 322 -32.66 -0.70 -7.17
N ALA A 323 -31.48 -0.71 -6.54
CA ALA A 323 -30.60 -1.86 -6.49
C ALA A 323 -31.09 -2.95 -5.50
N PHE A 324 -30.60 -4.15 -5.72
CA PHE A 324 -30.70 -5.28 -4.80
C PHE A 324 -29.37 -5.47 -4.10
N TYR A 325 -29.40 -5.80 -2.81
CA TYR A 325 -28.19 -5.93 -2.02
C TYR A 325 -28.09 -7.28 -1.35
N VAL A 326 -26.94 -7.96 -1.48
CA VAL A 326 -26.65 -9.21 -0.78
C VAL A 326 -25.87 -8.93 0.50
N ILE A 327 -26.34 -9.49 1.61
CA ILE A 327 -25.71 -9.38 2.94
C ILE A 327 -25.14 -10.73 3.35
N GLY A 328 -23.94 -10.72 3.93
CA GLY A 328 -23.34 -11.87 4.61
C GLY A 328 -22.79 -12.92 3.66
N SER A 329 -22.24 -12.51 2.52
CA SER A 329 -21.43 -13.36 1.65
C SER A 329 -20.02 -13.57 2.19
N ASP A 330 -19.29 -14.50 1.57
CA ASP A 330 -17.85 -14.73 1.78
C ASP A 330 -16.95 -13.76 0.98
N VAL A 331 -17.52 -12.90 0.14
CA VAL A 331 -16.81 -11.83 -0.56
C VAL A 331 -16.63 -10.62 0.35
N TYR A 332 -15.38 -10.15 0.44
CA TYR A 332 -15.00 -8.96 1.19
C TYR A 332 -14.87 -7.72 0.30
N GLY A 333 -15.40 -6.60 0.81
CA GLY A 333 -15.09 -5.26 0.33
C GLY A 333 -13.85 -4.69 1.03
N PRO A 334 -13.51 -3.42 0.80
CA PRO A 334 -12.28 -2.80 1.32
C PRO A 334 -12.19 -2.80 2.85
N MET A 335 -13.36 -2.78 3.51
CA MET A 335 -13.50 -2.74 4.96
C MET A 335 -14.03 -4.07 5.54
N GLY A 336 -13.80 -5.21 4.88
CA GLY A 336 -14.22 -6.53 5.35
C GLY A 336 -15.59 -6.96 4.80
N HIS A 337 -16.47 -7.54 5.64
CA HIS A 337 -17.81 -7.93 5.20
C HIS A 337 -18.56 -6.71 4.64
N GLU A 338 -19.26 -6.92 3.52
CA GLU A 338 -19.76 -5.84 2.67
C GLU A 338 -21.22 -6.09 2.24
N LEU A 339 -21.92 -5.00 1.91
CA LEU A 339 -23.26 -4.98 1.33
C LEU A 339 -23.17 -4.93 -0.19
N ILE A 340 -23.26 -6.08 -0.86
CA ILE A 340 -22.93 -6.21 -2.29
C ILE A 340 -24.10 -5.77 -3.18
N PRO A 341 -23.98 -4.72 -4.02
CA PRO A 341 -25.08 -4.21 -4.84
C PRO A 341 -25.19 -4.89 -6.22
N PHE A 342 -26.43 -5.04 -6.69
CA PHE A 342 -26.79 -5.61 -7.99
C PHE A 342 -27.92 -4.80 -8.64
N LEU A 343 -27.81 -4.61 -9.95
CA LEU A 343 -28.86 -3.99 -10.77
C LEU A 343 -30.11 -4.88 -10.82
N ASN A 344 -29.91 -6.20 -10.95
CA ASN A 344 -30.98 -7.16 -11.15
C ASN A 344 -31.07 -8.17 -9.99
N GLU A 345 -32.29 -8.57 -9.64
CA GLU A 345 -32.54 -9.55 -8.59
C GLU A 345 -31.94 -10.92 -8.90
N ASN A 346 -31.93 -11.33 -10.17
CA ASN A 346 -31.38 -12.62 -10.59
C ASN A 346 -29.87 -12.69 -10.36
N ASP A 347 -29.15 -11.60 -10.63
CA ASP A 347 -27.71 -11.52 -10.38
C ASP A 347 -27.41 -11.62 -8.89
N ALA A 348 -28.20 -10.91 -8.06
CA ALA A 348 -28.12 -11.01 -6.60
C ALA A 348 -28.40 -12.45 -6.10
N LYS A 349 -29.38 -13.15 -6.69
CA LYS A 349 -29.69 -14.56 -6.35
C LYS A 349 -28.55 -15.51 -6.72
N THR A 350 -27.97 -15.35 -7.91
CA THR A 350 -26.81 -16.12 -8.36
C THR A 350 -25.63 -15.88 -7.44
N PHE A 351 -25.26 -14.61 -7.22
CA PHE A 351 -24.18 -14.25 -6.31
C PHE A 351 -24.39 -14.80 -4.90
N LYS A 352 -25.59 -14.65 -4.34
CA LYS A 352 -25.93 -15.19 -3.02
C LYS A 352 -25.69 -16.70 -2.95
N LYS A 353 -26.02 -17.44 -4.00
CA LYS A 353 -25.78 -18.89 -4.05
C LYS A 353 -24.29 -19.22 -4.11
N ASP A 354 -23.55 -18.53 -4.98
CA ASP A 354 -22.16 -18.83 -5.28
C ASP A 354 -21.21 -18.38 -4.16
N HIS A 355 -21.58 -17.32 -3.43
CA HIS A 355 -20.80 -16.68 -2.38
C HIS A 355 -21.42 -16.78 -0.99
N LEU A 356 -22.24 -17.82 -0.77
CA LEU A 356 -22.81 -18.16 0.54
C LEU A 356 -23.56 -16.99 1.22
N GLY A 357 -24.15 -16.09 0.44
CA GLY A 357 -24.87 -14.92 0.95
C GLY A 357 -26.08 -15.32 1.78
N LYS A 358 -26.31 -14.58 2.87
CA LYS A 358 -27.40 -14.87 3.82
C LYS A 358 -28.75 -14.38 3.31
N LYS A 359 -28.83 -13.15 2.79
CA LYS A 359 -30.11 -12.54 2.37
C LYS A 359 -29.94 -11.48 1.29
N ILE A 360 -31.04 -11.22 0.58
CA ILE A 360 -31.19 -10.13 -0.40
C ILE A 360 -32.15 -9.09 0.19
N VAL A 361 -31.77 -7.82 0.13
CA VAL A 361 -32.60 -6.68 0.59
C VAL A 361 -32.65 -5.59 -0.47
N LYS A 362 -33.67 -4.73 -0.42
CA LYS A 362 -33.77 -3.50 -1.22
C LYS A 362 -33.36 -2.30 -0.38
N PHE A 363 -33.01 -1.19 -1.04
CA PHE A 363 -32.49 0.03 -0.40
C PHE A 363 -33.31 0.51 0.81
N ASP A 364 -34.64 0.59 0.66
CA ASP A 364 -35.60 1.04 1.67
C ASP A 364 -35.76 0.09 2.85
N THR A 365 -35.42 -1.19 2.65
CA THR A 365 -35.49 -2.23 3.68
C THR A 365 -34.18 -2.46 4.44
N VAL A 366 -33.08 -1.83 4.01
CA VAL A 366 -31.80 -1.90 4.71
C VAL A 366 -31.96 -1.26 6.10
N LYS A 367 -31.53 -1.97 7.14
CA LYS A 367 -31.56 -1.46 8.53
C LYS A 367 -30.17 -1.08 8.99
N GLU A 368 -30.05 0.07 9.66
CA GLU A 368 -28.79 0.55 10.23
C GLU A 368 -28.08 -0.52 11.07
N SER A 369 -28.81 -1.21 11.95
CA SER A 369 -28.26 -2.27 12.79
C SER A 369 -27.63 -3.42 12.01
N GLU A 370 -28.07 -3.69 10.79
CA GLU A 370 -27.53 -4.78 9.96
C GLU A 370 -26.24 -4.38 9.26
N ILE A 371 -26.07 -3.08 9.00
CA ILE A 371 -24.85 -2.51 8.42
C ILE A 371 -23.71 -2.56 9.45
N TYR A 372 -23.98 -2.22 10.70
CA TYR A 372 -22.95 -2.28 11.76
C TYR A 372 -22.55 -3.72 12.12
N LYS A 373 -23.46 -4.69 11.97
CA LYS A 373 -23.13 -6.12 12.13
C LYS A 373 -22.14 -6.66 11.07
N LEU A 374 -21.86 -5.90 10.01
CA LEU A 374 -20.83 -6.26 9.03
C LEU A 374 -19.41 -5.88 9.50
N ASP A 375 -19.27 -5.21 10.64
CA ASP A 375 -17.97 -4.94 11.28
C ASP A 375 -17.62 -5.99 12.36
N GLU A 376 -18.57 -6.89 12.68
CA GLU A 376 -18.42 -8.04 13.59
C GLU A 376 -18.01 -9.29 12.80
#